data_AF-A0A0N0CFQ7-F1
#
_entry.id   AF-A0A0N0CFQ7-F1
#
_cell.length_a   1.000
_cell.length_b   1.000
_cell.length_c   1.000
_cell.angle_alpha   90.00
_cell.angle_beta   90.00
_cell.angle_gamma   90.00
#
_symmetry.space_group_name_H-M   'P 1'
#
loop_
_entity.id
_entity.type
_entity.pdbx_description
1 polymer ?
#
loop_
_entity_poly.entity_id
_entity_poly.type
_entity_poly.pdbx_seq_one_letter_code
_entity_poly.pdbx_strand_id
1 'polypeptide(L)'
;MIVKATTLDAQLLTDIAIESKSFWGYSLELLNSWQDDLTVTKNMIAKLLCYKVLCDDETVGFYILNQPKNAAIELEFLFVKPNFIGKGFGNQLIQHAISEAKQLNVKTITLLADPNAEAFYKSKGFYSINQKESSVKNRFLPVMKLDLSSIS
;
A
#
# COMPACT_ATOMS: atom_id res chain seq x y z
N MET A 1 -14.15 -6.55 -7.27
CA MET A 1 -14.34 -5.23 -7.93
C MET A 1 -13.58 -4.17 -7.16
N ILE A 2 -12.90 -3.22 -7.82
CA ILE A 2 -12.23 -2.10 -7.13
C ILE A 2 -13.14 -0.86 -7.18
N VAL A 3 -13.28 -0.18 -6.05
CA VAL A 3 -14.10 1.03 -5.90
C VAL A 3 -13.36 2.08 -5.06
N LYS A 4 -13.71 3.35 -5.23
CA LYS A 4 -13.16 4.43 -4.41
C LYS A 4 -13.63 4.29 -2.96
N ALA A 5 -12.72 4.50 -2.01
CA ALA A 5 -13.07 4.51 -0.60
C ALA A 5 -13.73 5.84 -0.20
N THR A 6 -14.51 5.80 0.87
CA THR A 6 -15.18 6.95 1.47
C THR A 6 -14.66 7.18 2.89
N THR A 7 -14.89 8.36 3.46
CA THR A 7 -14.43 8.65 4.83
C THR A 7 -15.07 7.75 5.89
N LEU A 8 -16.16 7.04 5.57
CA LEU A 8 -16.77 6.03 6.43
C LEU A 8 -15.93 4.74 6.50
N ASP A 9 -15.05 4.50 5.52
CA ASP A 9 -14.20 3.31 5.47
C ASP A 9 -12.96 3.41 6.38
N ALA A 10 -12.67 4.57 6.97
CA ALA A 10 -11.43 4.83 7.71
C ALA A 10 -11.09 3.76 8.77
N GLN A 11 -12.06 3.40 9.60
CA GLN A 11 -11.85 2.36 10.62
C GLN A 11 -11.61 0.99 9.98
N LEU A 12 -12.46 0.61 9.02
CA LEU A 12 -12.34 -0.67 8.31
C LEU A 12 -10.98 -0.84 7.62
N LEU A 13 -10.47 0.21 6.97
CA LEU A 13 -9.16 0.15 6.30
C LEU A 13 -8.01 0.09 7.31
N THR A 14 -8.14 0.76 8.46
CA THR A 14 -7.18 0.64 9.57
C THR A 14 -7.13 -0.78 10.10
N ASP A 15 -8.29 -1.40 10.32
CA ASP A 15 -8.39 -2.77 10.83
C ASP A 15 -7.73 -3.76 9.84
N ILE A 16 -7.96 -3.58 8.52
CA ILE A 16 -7.30 -4.39 7.48
C ILE A 16 -5.78 -4.22 7.50
N ALA A 17 -5.28 -3.00 7.67
CA ALA A 17 -3.84 -2.74 7.72
C ALA A 17 -3.18 -3.47 8.91
N ILE A 18 -3.79 -3.38 10.09
CA ILE A 18 -3.32 -4.04 11.31
C ILE A 18 -3.40 -5.57 11.17
N GLU A 19 -4.52 -6.10 10.68
CA GLU A 19 -4.72 -7.55 10.48
C GLU A 19 -3.71 -8.11 9.47
N SER A 20 -3.55 -7.43 8.33
CA SER A 20 -2.58 -7.80 7.29
C SER A 20 -1.14 -7.76 7.80
N LYS A 21 -0.80 -6.79 8.67
CA LYS A 21 0.53 -6.72 9.27
C LYS A 21 0.79 -7.84 10.26
N SER A 22 -0.22 -8.21 11.03
CA SER A 22 -0.14 -9.26 12.06
C SER A 22 0.14 -10.65 11.48
N PHE A 23 -0.23 -10.88 10.22
CA PHE A 23 0.05 -12.13 9.49
C PHE A 23 1.55 -12.48 9.41
N TRP A 24 2.44 -11.48 9.45
CA TRP A 24 3.88 -11.69 9.30
C TRP A 24 4.59 -12.15 10.58
N GLY A 25 3.84 -12.45 11.65
CA GLY A 25 4.40 -12.99 12.89
C GLY A 25 5.13 -11.98 13.78
N TYR A 26 4.84 -10.68 13.61
CA TYR A 26 5.38 -9.64 14.49
C TYR A 26 4.81 -9.74 15.91
N SER A 27 5.60 -9.32 16.91
CA SER A 27 5.13 -9.28 18.31
C SER A 27 4.04 -8.22 18.49
N LEU A 28 3.18 -8.42 19.49
CA LEU A 28 2.13 -7.45 19.83
C LEU A 28 2.70 -6.07 20.19
N GLU A 29 3.86 -6.03 20.87
CA GLU A 29 4.56 -4.79 21.20
C GLU A 29 4.93 -3.99 19.94
N LEU A 30 5.47 -4.66 18.92
CA LEU A 30 5.81 -4.05 17.65
C LEU A 30 4.57 -3.55 16.90
N LEU A 31 3.53 -4.37 16.82
CA LEU A 31 2.27 -3.99 16.19
C LEU A 31 1.64 -2.76 16.87
N ASN A 32 1.68 -2.69 18.20
CA ASN A 32 1.20 -1.54 18.96
C ASN A 32 2.03 -0.28 18.65
N SER A 33 3.35 -0.40 18.53
CA SER A 33 4.21 0.75 18.18
C SER A 33 3.96 1.32 16.77
N TRP A 34 3.33 0.54 15.88
CA TRP A 34 2.98 0.96 14.52
C TRP A 34 1.52 1.35 14.37
N GLN A 35 0.75 1.40 15.47
CA GLN A 35 -0.68 1.66 15.40
C GLN A 35 -0.98 3.00 14.73
N ASP A 36 -0.24 4.06 15.08
CA ASP A 36 -0.36 5.37 14.44
C ASP A 36 0.05 5.31 12.95
N ASP A 37 1.15 4.61 12.64
CA ASP A 37 1.66 4.45 11.26
C ASP A 37 0.72 3.63 10.36
N LEU A 38 -0.16 2.79 10.93
CA LEU A 38 -1.13 1.97 10.20
C LEU A 38 -2.54 2.57 10.19
N THR A 39 -2.75 3.68 10.90
CA THR A 39 -4.06 4.31 11.01
C THR A 39 -4.43 5.06 9.73
N VAL A 40 -5.50 4.61 9.07
CA VAL A 40 -6.10 5.30 7.93
C VAL A 40 -7.06 6.37 8.44
N THR A 41 -6.68 7.64 8.32
CA THR A 41 -7.52 8.75 8.78
C THR A 41 -8.57 9.15 7.73
N LYS A 42 -9.70 9.71 8.19
CA LYS A 42 -10.70 10.33 7.29
C LYS A 42 -10.08 11.41 6.38
N ASN A 43 -9.11 12.15 6.91
CA ASN A 43 -8.40 13.18 6.16
C ASN A 43 -7.54 12.59 5.04
N MET A 44 -6.89 11.44 5.25
CA MET A 44 -6.19 10.72 4.18
C MET A 44 -7.18 10.34 3.09
N ILE A 45 -8.32 9.72 3.42
CA ILE A 45 -9.31 9.31 2.41
C ILE A 45 -9.89 10.51 1.65
N ALA A 46 -10.11 11.64 2.33
CA ALA A 46 -10.64 12.85 1.69
C ALA A 46 -9.64 13.55 0.78
N LYS A 47 -8.34 13.47 1.07
CA LYS A 47 -7.29 14.22 0.36
C LYS A 47 -6.47 13.39 -0.61
N LEU A 48 -6.41 12.08 -0.43
CA LEU A 48 -5.55 11.17 -1.19
C LEU A 48 -6.40 10.26 -2.09
N LEU A 49 -5.73 9.50 -2.95
CA LEU A 49 -6.37 8.54 -3.83
C LEU A 49 -6.47 7.20 -3.12
N CYS A 50 -7.62 6.97 -2.47
CA CYS A 50 -7.88 5.76 -1.71
C CYS A 50 -8.92 4.87 -2.42
N TYR A 51 -8.54 3.61 -2.66
CA TYR A 51 -9.38 2.62 -3.33
C TYR A 51 -9.37 1.31 -2.54
N LYS A 52 -10.51 0.61 -2.56
CA LYS A 52 -10.72 -0.67 -1.89
C LYS A 52 -11.18 -1.74 -2.88
N VAL A 53 -10.84 -3.00 -2.62
CA VAL A 53 -11.29 -4.15 -3.42
C VAL A 53 -12.33 -4.97 -2.65
N LEU A 54 -13.41 -5.29 -3.35
CA LEU A 54 -14.54 -6.08 -2.87
C LEU A 54 -14.48 -7.51 -3.42
N CYS A 55 -14.74 -8.48 -2.54
CA CYS A 55 -15.03 -9.88 -2.85
C CYS A 55 -16.33 -10.24 -2.12
N ASP A 56 -17.38 -10.65 -2.85
CA ASP A 56 -18.69 -11.00 -2.29
C ASP A 56 -19.22 -9.95 -1.27
N ASP A 57 -19.18 -8.67 -1.67
CA ASP A 57 -19.54 -7.48 -0.88
C ASP A 57 -18.66 -7.20 0.36
N GLU A 58 -17.68 -8.04 0.67
CA GLU A 58 -16.68 -7.81 1.70
C GLU A 58 -15.52 -6.97 1.17
N THR A 59 -15.09 -5.95 1.92
CA THR A 59 -13.81 -5.28 1.64
C THR A 59 -12.65 -6.17 2.14
N VAL A 60 -11.82 -6.61 1.19
CA VAL A 60 -10.74 -7.58 1.45
C VAL A 60 -9.34 -6.99 1.30
N GLY A 61 -9.23 -5.76 0.83
CA GLY A 61 -7.96 -5.05 0.70
C GLY A 61 -8.16 -3.65 0.16
N PHE A 62 -7.09 -2.86 0.19
CA PHE A 62 -7.12 -1.48 -0.26
C PHE A 62 -5.72 -0.97 -0.58
N TYR A 63 -5.66 0.20 -1.22
CA TYR A 63 -4.42 0.95 -1.35
C TYR A 63 -4.67 2.46 -1.22
N ILE A 64 -3.59 3.20 -0.94
CA ILE A 64 -3.58 4.67 -0.89
C ILE A 64 -2.39 5.18 -1.70
N LEU A 65 -2.66 6.02 -2.70
CA LEU A 65 -1.65 6.83 -3.38
C LEU A 65 -1.70 8.26 -2.84
N ASN A 66 -0.53 8.83 -2.59
CA ASN A 66 -0.42 10.23 -2.18
C ASN A 66 -0.76 11.19 -3.33
N GLN A 67 -0.67 12.49 -3.08
CA GLN A 67 -0.81 13.49 -4.15
C GLN A 67 0.46 13.50 -5.01
N PRO A 68 0.34 13.46 -6.35
CA PRO A 68 1.49 13.48 -7.24
C PRO A 68 2.31 14.76 -7.08
N LYS A 69 3.64 14.62 -7.08
CA LYS A 69 4.59 15.72 -6.92
C LYS A 69 5.81 15.48 -7.81
N ASN A 70 6.22 16.49 -8.58
CA ASN A 70 7.40 16.41 -9.47
C ASN A 70 7.38 15.19 -10.42
N ALA A 71 6.21 14.88 -11.00
CA ALA A 71 5.98 13.68 -11.82
C ALA A 71 6.30 12.35 -11.10
N ALA A 72 6.22 12.32 -9.77
CA ALA A 72 6.31 11.11 -8.95
C ALA A 72 5.07 11.01 -8.05
N ILE A 73 4.76 9.79 -7.62
CA ILE A 73 3.71 9.51 -6.64
C ILE A 73 4.19 8.40 -5.69
N GLU A 74 3.70 8.41 -4.46
CA GLU A 74 4.01 7.39 -3.47
C GLU A 74 2.80 6.49 -3.25
N LEU A 75 3.03 5.18 -3.25
CA LEU A 75 2.10 4.19 -2.75
C LEU A 75 2.33 4.06 -1.24
N GLU A 76 1.53 4.80 -0.48
CA GLU A 76 1.64 4.84 0.98
C GLU A 76 1.23 3.50 1.57
N PHE A 77 0.04 3.01 1.21
CA PHE A 77 -0.49 1.72 1.69
C PHE A 77 -0.89 0.82 0.54
N LEU A 78 -0.65 -0.48 0.72
CA LEU A 78 -1.28 -1.56 -0.03
C LEU A 78 -1.39 -2.76 0.91
N PHE A 79 -2.63 -3.09 1.30
CA PHE A 79 -2.90 -4.18 2.24
C PHE A 79 -4.01 -5.08 1.73
N VAL A 80 -3.89 -6.37 2.05
CA VAL A 80 -4.87 -7.41 1.77
C VAL A 80 -5.05 -8.22 3.05
N LYS A 81 -6.31 -8.51 3.41
CA LYS A 81 -6.63 -9.38 4.55
C LYS A 81 -5.91 -10.73 4.43
N PRO A 82 -5.40 -11.30 5.53
CA PRO A 82 -4.63 -12.55 5.51
C PRO A 82 -5.30 -13.71 4.76
N ASN A 83 -6.61 -13.90 4.98
CA ASN A 83 -7.41 -14.95 4.33
C ASN A 83 -7.54 -14.79 2.80
N PHE A 84 -7.11 -13.65 2.26
CA PHE A 84 -7.17 -13.30 0.85
C PHE A 84 -5.78 -13.12 0.22
N ILE A 85 -4.70 -13.26 0.99
CA ILE A 85 -3.32 -13.30 0.48
C ILE A 85 -3.14 -14.55 -0.39
N GLY A 86 -2.38 -14.41 -1.48
CA GLY A 86 -2.16 -15.48 -2.46
C GLY A 86 -3.33 -15.73 -3.43
N LYS A 87 -4.47 -15.05 -3.27
CA LYS A 87 -5.66 -15.17 -4.14
C LYS A 87 -5.73 -14.15 -5.28
N GLY A 88 -4.66 -13.38 -5.49
CA GLY A 88 -4.57 -12.42 -6.60
C GLY A 88 -5.08 -10.99 -6.31
N PHE A 89 -5.68 -10.72 -5.15
CA PHE A 89 -6.16 -9.37 -4.81
C PHE A 89 -5.04 -8.32 -4.72
N GLY A 90 -3.88 -8.69 -4.19
CA GLY A 90 -2.71 -7.80 -4.19
C GLY A 90 -2.27 -7.42 -5.61
N ASN A 91 -2.34 -8.36 -6.56
CA ASN A 91 -2.04 -8.09 -7.97
C ASN A 91 -3.06 -7.12 -8.59
N GLN A 92 -4.34 -7.29 -8.30
CA GLN A 92 -5.38 -6.39 -8.79
C GLN A 92 -5.17 -4.97 -8.25
N LEU A 93 -4.91 -4.82 -6.95
CA LEU A 93 -4.69 -3.53 -6.31
C LEU A 93 -3.47 -2.81 -6.87
N ILE A 94 -2.32 -3.47 -7.01
CA ILE A 94 -1.11 -2.82 -7.53
C ILE A 94 -1.24 -2.44 -9.00
N GLN A 95 -1.90 -3.27 -9.81
CA GLN A 95 -2.18 -2.95 -11.22
C GLN A 95 -3.10 -1.74 -11.35
N HIS A 96 -4.13 -1.67 -10.51
CA HIS A 96 -5.02 -0.52 -10.46
C HIS A 96 -4.28 0.75 -10.02
N ALA A 97 -3.46 0.67 -8.96
CA ALA A 97 -2.64 1.79 -8.51
C ALA A 97 -1.67 2.29 -9.61
N ILE A 98 -1.05 1.39 -10.36
CA ILE A 98 -0.20 1.74 -11.51
C ILE A 98 -1.02 2.43 -12.61
N SER A 99 -2.22 1.95 -12.89
CA SER A 99 -3.12 2.57 -13.88
C SER A 99 -3.50 4.00 -13.47
N GLU A 100 -3.92 4.19 -12.22
CA GLU A 100 -4.25 5.52 -11.69
C GLU A 100 -3.04 6.47 -11.77
N ALA A 101 -1.86 6.00 -11.39
CA ALA A 101 -0.63 6.78 -11.47
C ALA A 101 -0.33 7.22 -12.91
N LYS A 102 -0.50 6.34 -13.90
CA LYS A 102 -0.32 6.68 -15.32
C LYS A 102 -1.31 7.74 -15.78
N GLN A 103 -2.58 7.67 -15.36
CA GLN A 103 -3.59 8.68 -15.70
C GLN A 103 -3.26 10.07 -15.15
N LEU A 104 -2.51 10.14 -14.04
CA LEU A 104 -2.01 11.38 -13.45
C LEU A 104 -0.73 11.90 -14.14
N ASN A 105 -0.28 11.28 -15.23
CA ASN A 105 0.94 11.63 -15.96
C ASN A 105 2.21 11.64 -15.09
N VAL A 106 2.26 10.83 -14.03
CA VAL A 106 3.51 10.62 -13.29
C VAL A 106 4.41 9.61 -14.01
N LYS A 107 5.71 9.77 -13.80
CA LYS A 107 6.77 8.94 -14.38
C LYS A 107 7.23 7.85 -13.44
N THR A 108 7.00 7.98 -12.13
CA THR A 108 7.53 7.04 -11.15
C THR A 108 6.58 6.82 -10.00
N ILE A 109 6.52 5.58 -9.50
CA ILE A 109 5.89 5.23 -8.23
C ILE A 109 6.97 4.84 -7.24
N THR A 110 6.93 5.38 -6.02
CA THR A 110 7.79 4.96 -4.92
C THR A 110 6.98 4.34 -3.80
N LEU A 111 7.62 3.49 -3.00
CA LEU A 111 7.01 2.95 -1.78
C LEU A 111 8.08 2.59 -0.74
N LEU A 112 7.67 2.56 0.51
CA LEU A 112 8.45 1.99 1.61
C LEU A 112 7.93 0.56 1.88
N ALA A 113 8.68 -0.44 1.45
CA ALA A 113 8.25 -1.83 1.53
C ALA A 113 8.45 -2.39 2.95
N ASP A 114 7.53 -3.26 3.37
CA ASP A 114 7.89 -4.26 4.37
C ASP A 114 8.89 -5.25 3.77
N PRO A 115 9.93 -5.71 4.50
CA PRO A 115 10.89 -6.70 4.00
C PRO A 115 10.20 -7.97 3.49
N ASN A 116 9.10 -8.40 4.11
CA ASN A 116 8.35 -9.57 3.67
C ASN A 116 7.60 -9.36 2.34
N ALA A 117 7.31 -8.10 1.99
CA ALA A 117 6.62 -7.74 0.75
C ALA A 117 7.58 -7.37 -0.40
N GLU A 118 8.89 -7.27 -0.15
CA GLU A 118 9.86 -6.85 -1.18
C GLU A 118 9.83 -7.75 -2.42
N ALA A 119 9.74 -9.08 -2.23
CA ALA A 119 9.65 -10.03 -3.34
C ALA A 119 8.38 -9.84 -4.17
N PHE A 120 7.26 -9.51 -3.52
CA PHE A 120 6.01 -9.19 -4.22
C PHE A 120 6.18 -7.96 -5.11
N TYR A 121 6.75 -6.86 -4.60
CA TYR A 121 6.98 -5.65 -5.38
C TYR A 121 8.00 -5.84 -6.50
N LYS A 122 9.09 -6.59 -6.26
CA LYS A 122 10.05 -6.96 -7.31
C LYS A 122 9.38 -7.69 -8.47
N SER A 123 8.44 -8.59 -8.19
CA SER A 123 7.65 -9.28 -9.23
C SER A 123 6.79 -8.34 -10.10
N LYS A 124 6.58 -7.08 -9.66
CA LYS A 124 5.84 -6.04 -10.39
C LYS A 124 6.75 -5.03 -11.09
N GLY A 125 8.06 -5.29 -11.12
CA GLY A 125 9.04 -4.41 -11.75
C GLY A 125 9.56 -3.30 -10.84
N PHE A 126 9.19 -3.28 -9.55
CA PHE A 126 9.84 -2.38 -8.61
C PHE A 126 11.27 -2.85 -8.32
N TYR A 127 12.18 -1.90 -8.15
CA TYR A 127 13.56 -2.16 -7.74
C TYR A 127 13.91 -1.30 -6.52
N SER A 128 14.80 -1.82 -5.67
CA SER A 128 15.24 -1.13 -4.46
C SER A 128 16.23 -0.03 -4.81
N ILE A 129 15.97 1.19 -4.35
CA ILE A 129 16.82 2.37 -4.61
C ILE A 129 17.53 2.88 -3.35
N ASN A 130 17.00 2.54 -2.17
CA ASN A 130 17.57 2.92 -0.89
C ASN A 130 16.99 2.02 0.22
N GLN A 131 17.41 2.25 1.46
CA GLN A 131 16.80 1.68 2.66
C GLN A 131 16.62 2.78 3.71
N LYS A 132 15.57 2.66 4.52
CA LYS A 132 15.30 3.57 5.65
C LYS A 132 15.22 2.75 6.93
N GLU A 133 15.93 3.16 7.98
CA GLU A 133 15.75 2.56 9.30
C GLU A 133 14.33 2.86 9.79
N SER A 134 13.63 1.82 10.25
CA SER A 134 12.31 1.97 10.86
C SER A 134 12.42 2.47 12.30
N SER A 135 11.28 2.72 12.95
CA SER A 135 11.22 3.00 14.39
C SER A 135 11.78 1.84 15.25
N VAL A 136 11.87 0.64 14.69
CA VAL A 136 12.52 -0.51 15.32
C VAL A 136 14.01 -0.48 15.01
N LYS A 137 14.83 -0.42 16.07
CA LYS A 137 16.28 -0.37 16.00
C LYS A 137 16.84 -1.53 15.15
N ASN A 138 17.77 -1.22 14.25
CA ASN A 138 18.42 -2.18 13.33
C ASN A 138 17.48 -2.87 12.34
N ARG A 139 16.24 -2.36 12.14
CA ARG A 139 15.32 -2.85 11.09
C ARG A 139 15.25 -1.85 9.96
N PHE A 140 15.67 -2.27 8.77
CA PHE A 140 15.69 -1.44 7.57
C PHE A 140 14.57 -1.83 6.61
N LEU A 141 13.86 -0.83 6.10
CA LEU A 141 12.77 -0.95 5.15
C LEU A 141 13.28 -0.58 3.76
N PRO A 142 13.12 -1.44 2.74
CA PRO A 142 13.48 -1.10 1.36
C PRO A 142 12.65 0.08 0.85
N VAL A 143 13.32 1.12 0.37
CA VAL A 143 12.69 2.14 -0.47
C VAL A 143 12.74 1.62 -1.90
N MET A 144 11.57 1.35 -2.47
CA MET A 144 11.43 0.77 -3.80
C MET A 144 10.84 1.76 -4.77
N LYS A 145 11.19 1.60 -6.05
CA LYS A 145 10.75 2.47 -7.14
C LYS A 145 10.33 1.64 -8.35
N LEU A 146 9.28 2.08 -9.02
CA LEU A 146 8.86 1.63 -10.34
C LEU A 146 8.93 2.83 -11.29
N ASP A 147 9.63 2.65 -12.41
CA ASP A 147 9.57 3.61 -13.52
C ASP A 147 8.38 3.27 -14.41
N LEU A 148 7.48 4.23 -14.58
CA LEU A 148 6.37 4.14 -15.50
C LEU A 148 6.89 4.58 -16.87
N SER A 149 7.09 3.63 -17.77
CA SER A 149 7.37 3.97 -19.16
C SER A 149 6.23 4.82 -19.71
N SER A 150 6.59 5.88 -20.42
CA SER A 150 5.65 6.60 -21.25
C SER A 150 5.04 5.59 -22.22
N ILE A 151 3.71 5.49 -22.24
CA ILE A 151 3.03 4.87 -23.37
C ILE A 151 3.33 5.81 -24.54
N SER A 152 4.28 5.42 -25.38
CA SER A 152 4.45 5.95 -26.73
C SER A 152 3.28 5.50 -27.60
#